data_AF-A0A4Y8KAW9-F1
#
_entry.id   AF-A0A4Y8KAW9-F1
#
_cell.length_a   1.000
_cell.length_b   1.000
_cell.length_c   1.000
_cell.angle_alpha   90.00
_cell.angle_beta   90.00
_cell.angle_gamma   90.00
#
_symmetry.space_group_name_H-M   'P 1'
#
loop_
_entity.id
_entity.type
_entity.pdbx_description
1 polymer ?
#
loop_
_entity_poly.entity_id
_entity_poly.type
_entity_poly.pdbx_seq_one_letter_code
_entity_poly.pdbx_strand_id
1 'polypeptide(L)'
;MKGKIAVVVMAVLLVFYLVSVGVRAVLFIQSGEPVGIAIGLALLILPLIGFWALAREVVFGVRSERLMRELERLGGLPAADLAVRPSGRPYRDAADEQFPAAQAGVEAEPENWHAWLRLGLAYDAAGDRKRARGAIRTAISLERTPK
;
A
#
# COMPACT_ATOMS: atom_id res chain seq x y z
N MET A 1 -11.93 13.78 -16.38
CA MET A 1 -11.31 15.08 -16.00
C MET A 1 -11.89 15.66 -14.70
N LYS A 2 -13.22 15.67 -14.50
CA LYS A 2 -13.87 16.15 -13.28
C LYS A 2 -13.33 15.56 -11.96
N GLY A 3 -13.05 14.25 -11.93
CA GLY A 3 -12.48 13.59 -10.74
C GLY A 3 -11.07 14.09 -10.36
N LYS A 4 -10.20 14.38 -11.34
CA LYS A 4 -8.86 14.90 -11.07
C LYS A 4 -8.91 16.31 -10.46
N ILE A 5 -9.83 17.15 -10.95
CA ILE A 5 -10.03 18.50 -10.42
C ILE A 5 -10.54 18.44 -8.98
N ALA A 6 -11.55 17.61 -8.69
CA ALA A 6 -12.06 17.43 -7.34
C ALA A 6 -10.98 16.99 -6.34
N VAL A 7 -10.11 16.06 -6.75
CA VAL A 7 -8.97 15.61 -5.93
C VAL A 7 -8.00 16.76 -5.65
N VAL A 8 -7.64 17.55 -6.67
CA VAL A 8 -6.74 18.70 -6.49
C VAL A 8 -7.34 19.74 -5.54
N VAL A 9 -8.62 20.08 -5.72
CA VAL A 9 -9.32 21.03 -4.84
C VAL A 9 -9.35 20.52 -3.40
N MET A 10 -9.71 19.25 -3.18
CA MET A 10 -9.71 18.65 -1.84
C MET A 10 -8.31 18.62 -1.22
N ALA A 11 -7.27 18.34 -2.00
CA ALA A 11 -5.90 18.38 -1.52
C ALA A 11 -5.48 19.80 -1.08
N VAL A 12 -5.82 20.82 -1.87
CA VAL A 12 -5.55 22.22 -1.51
C VAL A 12 -6.29 22.61 -0.23
N LEU A 13 -7.58 22.26 -0.11
CA LEU A 13 -8.37 22.52 1.09
C LEU A 13 -7.79 21.81 2.33
N LEU A 14 -7.33 20.56 2.17
CA LEU A 14 -6.67 19.82 3.24
C LEU A 14 -5.38 20.50 3.68
N VAL A 15 -4.54 20.93 2.73
CA VAL A 15 -3.29 21.66 3.04
C VAL A 15 -3.61 22.96 3.77
N PHE A 16 -4.60 23.73 3.30
CA PHE A 16 -5.04 24.95 3.95
C PHE A 16 -5.51 24.68 5.40
N TYR A 17 -6.30 23.63 5.61
CA TYR A 17 -6.72 23.20 6.95
C TYR A 17 -5.52 22.84 7.84
N LEU A 18 -4.57 22.04 7.35
CA LEU A 18 -3.38 21.64 8.10
C LEU A 18 -2.51 22.85 8.48
N VAL A 19 -2.34 23.82 7.58
CA VAL A 19 -1.63 25.07 7.88
C VAL A 19 -2.38 25.86 8.96
N SER A 20 -3.70 25.98 8.85
CA SER A 20 -4.53 26.68 9.84
C SER A 20 -4.44 26.04 11.24
N VAL A 21 -4.43 24.70 11.29
CA VAL A 21 -4.22 23.94 12.52
C VAL A 21 -2.80 24.15 13.05
N GLY A 22 -1.78 24.15 12.18
CA GLY A 22 -0.38 24.39 12.54
C GLY A 22 -0.17 25.75 13.19
N VAL A 23 -0.78 26.81 12.64
CA VAL A 23 -0.75 28.16 13.26
C VAL A 23 -1.36 28.13 14.66
N ARG A 24 -2.52 27.48 14.85
CA ARG A 24 -3.15 27.33 16.19
C ARG A 24 -2.28 26.53 17.15
N ALA A 25 -1.66 25.45 16.68
CA ALA A 25 -0.77 24.64 17.49
C ALA A 25 0.43 25.46 18.00
N VAL A 26 1.01 26.32 17.17
CA VAL A 26 2.10 27.23 17.57
C VAL A 26 1.62 28.21 18.63
N LEU A 27 0.42 28.79 18.49
CA LEU A 27 -0.15 29.69 19.51
C LEU A 27 -0.35 28.97 20.85
N PHE A 28 -0.84 27.73 20.83
CA PHE A 28 -0.97 26.92 22.04
C PHE A 28 0.38 26.64 22.71
N ILE A 29 1.43 26.38 21.91
CA ILE A 29 2.79 26.18 22.44
C ILE A 29 3.35 27.48 23.03
N GLN A 30 3.10 28.62 22.39
CA GLN A 30 3.58 29.93 22.84
C GLN A 30 2.83 30.46 24.07
N SER A 31 1.66 29.89 24.42
CA SER A 31 0.88 30.30 25.58
C SER A 31 1.60 30.10 26.93
N GLY A 32 2.61 29.22 26.97
CA GLY A 32 3.34 28.89 28.20
C GLY A 32 2.57 27.99 29.18
N GLU A 33 1.30 27.70 28.92
CA GLU A 33 0.50 26.80 29.74
C GLU A 33 0.86 25.33 29.41
N PRO A 34 1.18 24.48 30.41
CA PRO A 34 1.59 23.10 30.16
C PRO A 34 0.56 22.29 29.35
N VAL A 35 -0.73 22.50 29.61
CA VAL A 35 -1.83 21.84 28.91
C VAL A 35 -1.90 22.32 27.45
N GLY A 36 -1.74 23.63 27.22
CA GLY A 36 -1.69 24.22 25.88
C GLY A 36 -0.53 23.63 25.06
N ILE A 37 0.67 23.56 25.62
CA ILE A 37 1.85 22.96 24.96
C ILE A 37 1.57 21.52 24.55
N ALA A 38 0.98 20.70 25.44
CA ALA A 38 0.65 19.32 25.14
C ALA A 38 -0.35 19.19 23.97
N ILE A 39 -1.40 20.02 23.95
CA ILE A 39 -2.39 20.05 22.86
C ILE A 39 -1.73 20.47 21.55
N GLY A 40 -0.90 21.53 21.56
CA GLY A 40 -0.20 22.01 20.38
C GLY A 40 0.73 20.94 19.79
N LEU A 41 1.49 20.24 20.63
CA LEU A 41 2.31 19.11 20.19
C LEU A 41 1.48 17.99 19.58
N ALA A 42 0.36 17.61 20.22
CA ALA A 42 -0.54 16.58 19.68
C ALA A 42 -1.10 16.98 18.30
N LEU A 43 -1.50 18.25 18.13
CA LEU A 43 -2.00 18.80 16.87
C LEU A 43 -0.96 18.79 15.74
N LEU A 44 0.34 18.81 16.05
CA LEU A 44 1.40 18.69 15.05
C LEU A 44 1.78 17.23 14.78
N ILE A 45 1.91 16.42 15.83
CA ILE A 45 2.36 15.02 15.73
C ILE A 45 1.34 14.17 14.98
N LEU A 46 0.04 14.31 15.27
CA LEU A 46 -1.02 13.50 14.65
C LEU A 46 -1.04 13.63 13.11
N PRO A 47 -1.09 14.83 12.51
CA PRO A 47 -0.98 15.00 11.06
C PRO A 47 0.32 14.50 10.47
N LEU A 48 1.46 14.66 11.17
CA LEU A 48 2.75 14.14 10.70
C LEU A 48 2.74 12.61 10.59
N ILE A 49 2.18 11.92 11.58
CA ILE A 49 2.00 10.46 11.53
C ILE A 49 1.07 10.08 10.39
N GLY A 50 -0.05 10.79 10.23
CA GLY A 50 -0.99 10.56 9.14
C GLY A 50 -0.35 10.73 7.76
N PHE A 51 0.42 11.80 7.57
CA PHE A 51 1.18 12.05 6.34
C PHE A 51 2.22 10.97 6.08
N TRP A 52 2.99 10.57 7.09
CA TRP A 52 3.95 9.49 6.99
C TRP A 52 3.29 8.15 6.60
N ALA A 53 2.19 7.79 7.24
CA ALA A 53 1.44 6.57 6.95
C ALA A 53 0.89 6.58 5.52
N LEU A 54 0.32 7.71 5.08
CA LEU A 54 -0.17 7.90 3.72
C LEU A 54 0.96 7.79 2.69
N ALA A 55 2.07 8.49 2.91
CA ALA A 55 3.23 8.42 2.04
C ALA A 55 3.75 6.97 1.91
N ARG A 56 3.81 6.24 3.02
CA ARG A 56 4.23 4.83 3.05
C ARG A 56 3.27 3.92 2.27
N GLU A 57 1.96 4.16 2.34
CA GLU A 57 0.96 3.41 1.58
C GLU A 57 1.02 3.74 0.07
N VAL A 58 1.16 5.02 -0.30
CA VAL A 58 1.30 5.45 -1.71
C VAL A 58 2.55 4.85 -2.33
N VAL A 59 3.69 4.93 -1.62
CA VAL A 59 4.95 4.36 -2.07
C VAL A 59 4.84 2.83 -2.24
N PHE A 60 4.14 2.14 -1.34
CA PHE A 60 3.88 0.71 -1.47
C PHE A 60 3.06 0.41 -2.74
N GLY A 61 1.97 1.16 -2.97
CA GLY A 61 1.11 0.98 -4.14
C GLY A 61 1.85 1.20 -5.47
N VAL A 62 2.61 2.30 -5.57
CA VAL A 62 3.41 2.59 -6.78
C VAL A 62 4.45 1.48 -7.05
N ARG A 63 5.10 0.97 -6.00
CA ARG A 63 6.08 -0.11 -6.14
C ARG A 63 5.42 -1.44 -6.52
N SER A 64 4.30 -1.80 -5.90
CA SER A 64 3.59 -3.02 -6.29
C SER A 64 3.09 -2.95 -7.73
N GLU A 65 2.57 -1.80 -8.16
CA GLU A 65 2.13 -1.58 -9.55
C GLU A 65 3.29 -1.67 -10.54
N ARG A 66 4.47 -1.14 -10.18
CA ARG A 66 5.70 -1.28 -10.99
C ARG A 66 6.08 -2.76 -11.15
N LEU A 67 6.18 -3.50 -10.04
CA LEU A 67 6.53 -4.93 -10.08
C LEU A 67 5.49 -5.77 -10.83
N MET A 68 4.20 -5.43 -10.68
CA MET A 68 3.12 -6.10 -11.41
C MET A 68 3.29 -5.95 -12.93
N ARG A 69 3.55 -4.72 -13.40
CA ARG A 69 3.82 -4.44 -14.81
C ARG A 69 5.08 -5.14 -15.33
N GLU A 70 6.08 -5.29 -14.48
CA GLU A 70 7.33 -5.97 -14.83
C GLU A 70 7.11 -7.49 -14.95
N LEU A 71 6.39 -8.10 -14.01
CA LEU A 71 5.99 -9.51 -14.07
C LEU A 71 5.10 -9.79 -15.29
N GLU A 72 4.18 -8.87 -15.61
CA GLU A 72 3.31 -8.93 -16.80
C GLU A 72 4.12 -8.92 -18.09
N ARG A 73 5.13 -8.06 -18.22
CA ARG A 73 6.05 -8.02 -19.37
C ARG A 73 6.82 -9.32 -19.55
N LEU A 74 7.15 -10.00 -18.46
CA LEU A 74 7.85 -11.29 -18.47
C LEU A 74 6.89 -12.47 -18.72
N GLY A 75 5.59 -12.22 -18.94
CA GLY A 75 4.60 -13.28 -19.10
C GLY A 75 4.40 -14.12 -17.84
N GLY A 76 4.84 -13.61 -16.68
CA GLY A 76 4.90 -14.37 -15.44
C GLY A 76 3.63 -14.31 -14.60
N LEU A 77 2.55 -13.72 -15.11
CA LEU A 77 1.28 -13.68 -14.41
C LEU A 77 0.67 -15.09 -14.29
N PRO A 78 0.01 -15.41 -13.17
CA PRO A 78 -0.76 -16.66 -13.06
C PRO A 78 -1.78 -16.75 -14.19
N ALA A 79 -2.02 -17.97 -14.71
CA ALA A 79 -2.97 -18.19 -15.79
C ALA A 79 -4.34 -17.57 -15.44
N ALA A 80 -4.88 -16.80 -16.39
CA ALA A 80 -6.16 -16.10 -16.25
C ALA A 80 -7.39 -17.02 -16.32
N ASP A 81 -7.20 -18.35 -16.25
CA ASP A 81 -8.26 -19.37 -16.34
C ASP A 81 -9.13 -19.47 -15.08
N LEU A 82 -8.94 -18.59 -14.11
CA LEU A 82 -9.80 -18.55 -12.93
C LEU A 82 -11.17 -18.03 -13.30
N ALA A 83 -12.22 -18.79 -12.95
CA ALA A 83 -13.57 -18.27 -12.95
C ALA A 83 -13.62 -16.98 -12.11
N VAL A 84 -14.00 -15.89 -12.75
CA VAL A 84 -14.04 -14.55 -12.16
C VAL A 84 -15.48 -14.18 -11.85
N ARG A 85 -15.69 -13.51 -10.71
CA ARG A 85 -16.96 -12.86 -10.39
C ARG A 85 -17.20 -11.70 -11.37
N PRO A 86 -18.45 -11.20 -11.48
CA PRO A 86 -18.76 -9.98 -12.25
C PRO A 86 -17.95 -8.74 -11.81
N SER A 87 -17.36 -8.77 -10.61
CA SER A 87 -16.44 -7.75 -10.10
C SER A 87 -14.99 -7.87 -10.61
N GLY A 88 -14.67 -8.88 -11.42
CA GLY A 88 -13.31 -9.19 -11.88
C GLY A 88 -12.43 -9.88 -10.82
N ARG A 89 -12.97 -10.24 -9.65
CA ARG A 89 -12.26 -11.01 -8.62
C ARG A 89 -12.47 -12.52 -8.80
N PRO A 90 -11.41 -13.35 -8.77
CA PRO A 90 -11.57 -14.80 -8.78
C PRO A 90 -12.53 -15.31 -7.69
N TYR A 91 -13.22 -16.42 -7.98
CA TYR A 91 -13.88 -17.20 -6.93
C TYR A 91 -12.81 -17.72 -5.96
N ARG A 92 -13.13 -17.76 -4.66
CA ARG A 92 -12.17 -18.15 -3.62
C ARG A 92 -11.67 -19.57 -3.85
N ASP A 93 -12.60 -20.47 -4.16
CA ASP A 93 -12.31 -21.88 -4.41
C ASP A 93 -11.35 -22.07 -5.61
N ALA A 94 -11.47 -21.23 -6.64
CA ALA A 94 -10.56 -21.21 -7.78
C ALA A 94 -9.19 -20.59 -7.43
N ALA A 95 -9.16 -19.59 -6.53
CA ALA A 95 -7.92 -18.98 -6.05
C ALA A 95 -7.08 -19.95 -5.18
N ASP A 96 -7.74 -20.85 -4.45
CA ASP A 96 -7.09 -21.85 -3.62
C ASP A 96 -6.31 -22.89 -4.45
N GLU A 97 -6.69 -23.14 -5.70
CA GLU A 97 -5.95 -24.05 -6.61
C GLU A 97 -4.56 -23.53 -6.98
N GLN A 98 -4.38 -22.21 -7.04
CA GLN A 98 -3.10 -21.59 -7.40
C GLN A 98 -2.16 -21.44 -6.19
N PHE A 99 -2.69 -21.59 -4.97
CA PHE A 99 -1.95 -21.37 -3.75
C PHE A 99 -0.79 -22.37 -3.55
N PRO A 100 -0.98 -23.70 -3.69
CA PRO A 100 0.11 -24.67 -3.53
C PRO A 100 1.25 -24.45 -4.53
N ALA A 101 0.94 -24.13 -5.79
CA ALA A 101 1.94 -23.86 -6.82
C ALA A 101 2.74 -22.57 -6.53
N ALA A 102 2.06 -21.51 -6.08
CA ALA A 102 2.73 -20.27 -5.70
C ALA A 102 3.60 -20.43 -4.45
N GLN A 103 3.15 -21.23 -3.48
CA GLN A 103 3.93 -21.54 -2.29
C GLN A 103 5.18 -22.37 -2.63
N ALA A 104 5.03 -23.43 -3.42
CA ALA A 104 6.16 -24.25 -3.87
C ALA A 104 7.20 -23.43 -4.66
N GLY A 105 6.76 -22.44 -5.45
CA GLY A 105 7.66 -21.54 -6.17
C GLY A 105 8.52 -20.67 -5.23
N VAL A 106 7.97 -20.20 -4.11
CA VAL A 106 8.73 -19.44 -3.10
C VAL A 106 9.65 -20.36 -2.29
N GLU A 107 9.22 -21.58 -2.00
CA GLU A 107 10.06 -22.57 -1.31
C GLU A 107 11.25 -23.02 -2.16
N ALA A 108 11.06 -23.15 -3.48
CA ALA A 108 12.12 -23.49 -4.42
C ALA A 108 13.10 -22.34 -4.66
N GLU A 109 12.60 -21.11 -4.78
CA GLU A 109 13.40 -19.92 -5.08
C GLU A 109 13.09 -18.76 -4.12
N PRO A 110 13.57 -18.84 -2.85
CA PRO A 110 13.22 -17.87 -1.82
C PRO A 110 13.76 -16.46 -2.07
N GLU A 111 14.79 -16.32 -2.91
CA GLU A 111 15.37 -15.03 -3.29
C GLU A 111 14.73 -14.45 -4.57
N ASN A 112 13.83 -15.18 -5.23
CA ASN A 112 13.18 -14.72 -6.46
C ASN A 112 11.96 -13.85 -6.15
N TRP A 113 12.06 -12.56 -6.46
CA TRP A 113 10.97 -11.60 -6.24
C TRP A 113 9.70 -11.94 -7.04
N HIS A 114 9.81 -12.61 -8.19
CA HIS A 114 8.64 -13.04 -8.99
C HIS A 114 7.80 -14.07 -8.25
N ALA A 115 8.44 -15.03 -7.57
CA ALA A 115 7.76 -16.07 -6.81
C ALA A 115 6.97 -15.45 -5.65
N TRP A 116 7.59 -14.52 -4.91
CA TRP A 116 6.93 -13.77 -3.84
C TRP A 116 5.76 -12.92 -4.34
N LEU A 117 5.87 -12.33 -5.53
CA LEU A 117 4.79 -11.54 -6.11
C LEU A 117 3.60 -12.42 -6.50
N ARG A 118 3.83 -13.58 -7.13
CA ARG A 118 2.77 -14.57 -7.45
C ARG A 118 2.07 -15.08 -6.19
N LEU A 119 2.82 -15.38 -5.13
CA LEU A 119 2.25 -15.75 -3.83
C LEU A 119 1.39 -14.63 -3.23
N GLY A 120 1.84 -13.37 -3.36
CA GLY A 120 1.06 -12.21 -2.96
C GLY A 120 -0.27 -12.09 -3.71
N LEU A 121 -0.28 -12.33 -5.02
CA LEU A 121 -1.48 -12.34 -5.85
C LEU A 121 -2.44 -13.47 -5.47
N ALA A 122 -1.92 -14.67 -5.19
CA ALA A 122 -2.71 -15.79 -4.72
C ALA A 122 -3.41 -15.47 -3.37
N TYR A 123 -2.68 -14.90 -2.41
CA TYR A 123 -3.26 -14.43 -1.16
C TYR A 123 -4.34 -13.34 -1.38
N ASP A 124 -4.12 -12.41 -2.32
CA ASP A 124 -5.09 -11.35 -2.61
C ASP A 124 -6.39 -11.90 -3.23
N ALA A 125 -6.26 -12.90 -4.10
CA ALA A 125 -7.36 -13.61 -4.74
C ALA A 125 -8.18 -14.44 -3.74
N ALA A 126 -7.53 -15.09 -2.78
CA ALA A 126 -8.19 -15.76 -1.64
C ALA A 126 -8.83 -14.76 -0.64
N GLY A 127 -8.42 -13.49 -0.69
CA GLY A 127 -8.90 -12.41 0.17
C GLY A 127 -8.12 -12.25 1.48
N ASP A 128 -6.97 -12.92 1.62
CA ASP A 128 -6.04 -12.71 2.73
C ASP A 128 -5.14 -11.49 2.46
N ARG A 129 -5.72 -10.30 2.69
CA ARG A 129 -5.05 -9.02 2.45
C ARG A 129 -3.78 -8.84 3.30
N LYS A 130 -3.74 -9.43 4.49
CA LYS A 130 -2.60 -9.29 5.41
C LYS A 130 -1.40 -10.08 4.89
N ARG A 131 -1.59 -11.34 4.52
CA ARG A 131 -0.53 -12.17 3.94
C ARG A 131 -0.13 -11.69 2.55
N ALA A 132 -1.07 -11.25 1.72
CA ALA A 132 -0.79 -10.64 0.41
C ALA A 132 0.18 -9.45 0.53
N ARG A 133 -0.12 -8.49 1.42
CA ARG A 133 0.76 -7.34 1.69
C ARG A 133 2.13 -7.77 2.22
N GLY A 134 2.19 -8.83 3.02
CA GLY A 134 3.45 -9.41 3.50
C GLY A 134 4.33 -9.91 2.35
N ALA A 135 3.80 -10.79 1.50
CA ALA A 135 4.52 -11.36 0.37
C ALA A 135 4.96 -10.29 -0.65
N ILE A 136 4.11 -9.32 -0.96
CA ILE A 136 4.45 -8.20 -1.86
C ILE A 136 5.57 -7.33 -1.27
N ARG A 137 5.61 -7.11 0.05
CA ARG A 137 6.74 -6.39 0.68
C ARG A 137 8.05 -7.14 0.53
N THR A 138 8.04 -8.46 0.67
CA THR A 138 9.23 -9.29 0.43
C THR A 138 9.69 -9.19 -1.02
N ALA A 139 8.76 -9.27 -1.99
CA ALA A 139 9.08 -9.06 -3.40
C ALA A 139 9.72 -7.69 -3.67
N ILE A 140 9.17 -6.62 -3.09
CA ILE A 140 9.74 -5.25 -3.18
C ILE A 140 11.13 -5.17 -2.54
N SER A 141 11.38 -5.92 -1.46
CA SER A 141 12.69 -5.94 -0.81
C SER A 141 13.74 -6.65 -1.68
N LEU A 142 13.35 -7.75 -2.33
CA LEU A 142 14.24 -8.55 -3.18
C LEU A 142 14.57 -7.85 -4.51
N GLU A 143 13.61 -7.15 -5.14
CA GLU A 143 13.92 -6.32 -6.34
C GLU A 143 14.91 -5.18 -6.03
N ARG A 144 14.87 -4.65 -4.81
CA ARG A 144 15.74 -3.55 -4.39
C ARG A 144 17.16 -3.98 -4.04
N THR A 145 17.32 -5.23 -3.63
CA THR A 145 18.62 -5.81 -3.29
C THR A 145 18.84 -7.03 -4.18
N PRO A 146 19.07 -6.84 -5.49
CA PRO A 146 19.44 -7.94 -6.36
C PRO A 146 20.78 -8.49 -5.86
N LYS A 147 20.80 -9.75 -5.45
CA LYS A 147 22.03 -10.50 -5.19
C LYS A 147 22.47 -11.21 -6.46
#